data_AF-A0A955QF14-F1
#
_entry.id   AF-A0A955QF14-F1
#
_cell.length_a   1.000
_cell.length_b   1.000
_cell.length_c   1.000
_cell.angle_alpha   90.00
_cell.angle_beta   90.00
_cell.angle_gamma   90.00
#
_symmetry.space_group_name_H-M   'P 1'
#
loop_
_entity.id
_entity.type
_entity.pdbx_description
1 polymer ?
#
loop_
_entity_poly.entity_id
_entity_poly.type
_entity_poly.pdbx_seq_one_letter_code
_entity_poly.pdbx_strand_id
1 'polypeptide(L)' 'MKYYGVRRGRITGVFDNWKACREQVFLFPNAEFKSFPTWEEAQHF' A
#
# COMPACT_ATOMS: atom_id res chain seq x y z
N MET A 1 10.17 -4.30 -9.87
CA MET A 1 8.96 -4.58 -9.07
C MET A 1 8.87 -3.53 -7.98
N LYS A 2 7.66 -3.04 -7.67
CA LYS A 2 7.45 -2.05 -6.61
C LYS A 2 6.43 -2.64 -5.65
N TYR A 3 6.70 -2.52 -4.36
CA TYR A 3 5.79 -2.93 -3.31
C TYR A 3 5.08 -1.70 -2.75
N TYR A 4 3.84 -1.84 -2.36
CA TYR A 4 3.00 -0.77 -1.87
C TYR A 4 2.54 -1.13 -0.46
N GLY A 5 3.14 -0.51 0.54
CA GLY A 5 2.69 -0.63 1.92
C GLY A 5 1.52 0.32 2.14
N VAL A 6 0.36 -0.22 2.54
CA VAL A 6 -0.83 0.56 2.93
C VAL A 6 -0.96 0.51 4.43
N ARG A 7 -0.74 1.66 5.08
CA ARG A 7 -0.89 1.83 6.53
C ARG A 7 -2.30 2.27 6.90
N ARG A 8 -2.95 3.05 6.03
CA ARG A 8 -4.35 3.45 6.15
C ARG A 8 -5.06 3.32 4.82
N GLY A 9 -6.10 2.51 4.79
CA GLY A 9 -6.93 2.24 3.62
C GLY A 9 -8.06 1.30 4.01
N ARG A 10 -8.83 0.83 3.03
CA ARG A 10 -9.83 -0.23 3.23
C ARG A 10 -9.19 -1.52 3.75
N ILE A 11 -8.08 -1.91 3.14
CA ILE A 11 -7.25 -3.06 3.53
C ILE A 11 -5.82 -2.56 3.68
N THR A 12 -5.24 -2.83 4.85
CA THR A 12 -3.85 -2.50 5.19
C THR A 12 -2.95 -3.70 4.94
N GLY A 13 -1.68 -3.44 4.65
CA GLY A 13 -0.68 -4.47 4.34
C GLY A 13 0.14 -4.13 3.10
N VAL A 14 0.92 -5.10 2.62
CA VAL A 14 1.79 -4.95 1.45
C VAL A 14 1.09 -5.48 0.22
N PHE A 15 1.07 -4.67 -0.83
CA PHE A 15 0.58 -5.05 -2.15
C PHE A 15 1.73 -5.03 -3.14
N ASP A 16 1.83 -6.06 -3.98
CA ASP A 16 2.77 -6.13 -5.11
C ASP A 16 2.23 -5.43 -6.36
N ASN A 17 0.96 -5.00 -6.33
CA ASN A 17 0.26 -4.43 -7.46
C ASN A 17 -0.39 -3.07 -7.14
N TRP A 18 -0.13 -2.07 -7.99
CA TRP A 18 -0.72 -0.74 -7.86
C TRP A 18 -2.24 -0.76 -7.98
N LYS A 19 -2.80 -1.60 -8.86
CA LYS A 19 -4.26 -1.64 -9.07
C LYS A 19 -5.00 -2.05 -7.79
N ALA A 20 -4.51 -3.11 -7.12
CA ALA A 20 -5.05 -3.58 -5.86
C ALA A 20 -4.86 -2.53 -4.75
N CYS A 21 -3.65 -1.97 -4.59
CA CYS A 21 -3.38 -0.89 -3.64
C CYS A 21 -4.31 0.30 -3.86
N ARG A 22 -4.47 0.75 -5.11
CA ARG A 22 -5.32 1.86 -5.50
C ARG A 22 -6.76 1.62 -5.08
N GLU A 23 -7.32 0.44 -5.30
CA GLU A 23 -8.69 0.13 -4.86
C GLU A 23 -8.86 0.24 -3.34
N GLN A 24 -7.80 0.05 -2.54
CA GLN A 24 -7.88 0.19 -1.08
C GLN A 24 -7.77 1.63 -0.59
N VAL A 25 -7.00 2.47 -1.29
CA VAL A 25 -6.74 3.87 -0.89
C VAL A 25 -7.62 4.88 -1.63
N PHE A 26 -8.15 4.51 -2.80
CA PHE A 26 -8.94 5.39 -3.65
C PHE A 26 -10.31 5.66 -3.03
N LEU A 27 -10.62 6.94 -2.84
CA LEU A 27 -11.80 7.44 -2.11
C LEU A 27 -11.83 7.03 -0.63
N PHE A 28 -10.69 6.65 -0.05
CA PHE A 28 -10.60 6.41 1.40
C PHE A 28 -10.08 7.67 2.10
N PRO A 29 -10.81 8.21 3.09
CA PRO A 29 -10.39 9.43 3.80
C PRO A 29 -9.12 9.16 4.61
N ASN A 30 -8.14 10.05 4.51
CA ASN A 30 -6.82 9.93 5.17
C ASN A 30 -6.08 8.63 4.84
N ALA A 31 -6.20 8.15 3.59
CA ALA A 31 -5.43 7.00 3.14
C ALA A 31 -3.92 7.30 3.18
N GLU A 32 -3.16 6.39 3.77
CA GLU A 32 -1.71 6.47 3.90
C GLU A 32 -1.11 5.22 3.27
N PHE A 33 -0.41 5.41 2.16
CA PHE A 33 0.30 4.36 1.45
C PHE A 33 1.64 4.87 0.95
N LYS A 34 2.60 3.97 0.79
CA LYS A 34 3.94 4.29 0.32
C LYS A 34 4.50 3.18 -0.55
N SER A 35 5.20 3.55 -1.61
CA SER A 35 5.87 2.59 -2.50
C SER A 35 7.30 2.34 -2.04
N PHE A 36 7.71 1.09 -2.02
CA PHE A 36 9.04 0.63 -1.62
C PHE A 36 9.69 -0.23 -2.71
N PRO A 37 11.02 -0.24 -2.77
CA PRO A 37 11.75 -1.10 -3.69
C PRO A 37 11.78 -2.56 -3.22
N THR A 38 11.65 -2.84 -1.92
CA THR A 38 11.66 -4.19 -1.33
C THR A 38 10.37 -4.53 -0.59
N TRP A 39 10.06 -5.84 -0.48
CA TRP A 39 8.90 -6.31 0.30
C TRP A 39 9.12 -5.99 1.78
N GLU A 40 10.27 -6.36 2.34
CA GLU A 40 10.57 -6.15 3.76
C GLU A 40 10.35 -4.71 4.21
N GLU A 41 10.85 -3.71 3.45
CA GLU A 41 10.59 -2.31 3.76
C GLU A 41 9.10 -1.94 3.73
N ALA A 42 8.34 -2.50 2.78
CA ALA A 42 6.90 -2.30 2.72
C ALA A 42 6.15 -2.98 3.88
N GLN A 43 6.65 -4.11 4.38
CA GLN A 43 6.04 -4.83 5.50
C GLN A 43 6.35 -4.19 6.85
N HIS A 44 7.45 -3.45 6.94
CA HIS A 44 7.82 -2.66 8.10
C HIS A 44 7.19 -1.24 8.14
N PHE A 45 6.36 -0.89 7.16
CA PHE A 45 5.68 0.41 7.04
C PHE A 45 4.26 0.40 7.63
#